data_AF-A0A8H7PBE1-F1
#
_entry.id   AF-A0A8H7PBE1-F1
#
_cell.length_a   1.000
_cell.length_b   1.000
_cell.length_c   1.000
_cell.angle_alpha   90.00
_cell.angle_beta   90.00
_cell.angle_gamma   90.00
#
_symmetry.space_group_name_H-M   'P 1'
#
loop_
_entity.id
_entity.type
_entity.pdbx_description
1 polymer ?
#
loop_
_entity_poly.entity_id
_entity_poly.type
_entity_poly.pdbx_seq_one_letter_code
_entity_poly.pdbx_strand_id
1 'polypeptide(L)'
;MSEVDLFFNKGVFKVKTGGVRIKNIGTGTFLDLYHSLSAENNPVIGFQNNGTDAQLVIVQSVVCRLQWTVEVVDQSKGHIKLLNAAGGTYARAPDHIIGGRVVGSLISETFRVSESGGKVQITVIDEGYAFNLDSTANETPKQVTLTNPDRAKNSQLWSFQKV
;
A
#
# COMPACT_ATOMS: atom_id res chain seq x y z
N MET A 1 21.26 -3.97 -12.25
CA MET A 1 20.32 -3.76 -11.14
C MET A 1 19.28 -4.86 -11.23
N SER A 2 19.33 -5.85 -10.34
CA SER A 2 18.41 -6.98 -10.37
C SER A 2 17.03 -6.53 -9.89
N GLU A 3 16.04 -6.58 -10.78
CA GLU A 3 14.64 -6.49 -10.40
C GLU A 3 14.35 -7.61 -9.40
N VAL A 4 13.89 -7.25 -8.22
CA VAL A 4 13.49 -8.24 -7.23
C VAL A 4 12.09 -8.70 -7.63
N ASP A 5 12.05 -9.84 -8.31
CA ASP A 5 10.84 -10.61 -8.54
C ASP A 5 10.14 -10.87 -7.21
N LEU A 6 9.04 -10.16 -6.98
CA LEU A 6 7.95 -10.76 -6.24
C LEU A 6 7.52 -11.98 -7.04
N PHE A 7 7.65 -13.18 -6.48
CA PHE A 7 7.32 -14.41 -7.19
C PHE A 7 5.82 -14.45 -7.52
N PHE A 8 5.46 -13.94 -8.69
CA PHE A 8 4.19 -14.15 -9.38
C PHE A 8 4.35 -15.27 -10.41
N ASN A 9 4.81 -16.45 -9.97
CA ASN A 9 4.99 -17.58 -10.88
C ASN A 9 3.71 -18.43 -10.88
N LYS A 10 3.02 -18.51 -12.02
CA LYS A 10 1.85 -19.38 -12.29
C LYS A 10 0.59 -19.11 -11.44
N GLY A 11 0.19 -17.85 -11.24
CA GLY A 11 -1.11 -17.53 -10.63
C GLY A 11 -1.22 -17.83 -9.13
N VAL A 12 -0.08 -18.04 -8.44
CA VAL A 12 -0.04 -18.25 -6.99
C VAL A 12 0.59 -17.02 -6.34
N PHE A 13 -0.20 -16.31 -5.54
CA PHE A 13 0.25 -15.15 -4.77
C PHE A 13 1.22 -15.60 -3.68
N LYS A 14 2.54 -15.43 -3.84
CA LYS A 14 3.48 -15.64 -2.72
C LYS A 14 4.00 -14.29 -2.24
N VAL A 15 3.24 -13.62 -1.38
CA VAL A 15 3.83 -12.53 -0.61
C VAL A 15 4.66 -13.14 0.50
N LYS A 16 5.98 -13.06 0.32
CA LYS A 16 6.91 -13.35 1.40
C LYS A 16 6.69 -12.27 2.45
N THR A 17 6.33 -12.66 3.66
CA THR A 17 6.27 -11.76 4.82
C THR A 17 7.58 -10.98 4.90
N GLY A 18 7.46 -9.65 4.96
CA GLY A 18 8.59 -8.74 4.85
C GLY A 18 8.14 -7.38 4.37
N GLY A 19 9.08 -6.44 4.34
CA GLY A 19 8.79 -5.07 3.97
C GLY A 19 8.67 -4.90 2.48
N VAL A 20 7.70 -4.09 2.12
CA VAL A 20 7.53 -3.65 0.74
C VAL A 20 7.41 -2.14 0.70
N ARG A 21 7.88 -1.57 -0.41
CA ARG A 21 7.41 -0.28 -0.91
C ARG A 21 6.26 -0.49 -1.84
N ILE A 22 5.21 0.31 -1.71
CA ILE A 22 4.02 0.21 -2.55
C ILE A 22 3.97 1.49 -3.40
N LYS A 23 4.37 1.39 -4.66
CA LYS A 23 4.49 2.53 -5.58
C LYS A 23 3.29 2.58 -6.51
N ASN A 24 2.61 3.71 -6.58
CA ASN A 24 1.55 3.94 -7.56
C ASN A 24 2.14 4.05 -8.97
N ILE A 25 1.53 3.37 -9.94
CA ILE A 25 2.00 3.34 -11.32
C ILE A 25 1.73 4.67 -12.03
N GLY A 26 0.61 5.34 -11.74
CA GLY A 26 0.21 6.59 -12.39
C GLY A 26 1.04 7.78 -11.98
N THR A 27 1.33 7.91 -10.68
CA THR A 27 2.03 9.07 -10.12
C THR A 27 3.52 8.84 -9.90
N GLY A 28 3.95 7.58 -9.80
CA GLY A 28 5.32 7.24 -9.42
C GLY A 28 5.64 7.48 -7.93
N THR A 29 4.66 7.89 -7.12
CA THR A 29 4.79 8.11 -5.68
C THR A 29 4.44 6.87 -4.87
N PHE A 30 4.81 6.86 -3.60
CA PHE A 30 4.70 5.71 -2.71
C PHE A 30 3.58 5.89 -1.69
N LEU A 31 2.97 4.77 -1.29
CA LEU A 31 2.00 4.71 -0.21
C LEU A 31 2.69 5.06 1.11
N ASP A 32 2.29 6.17 1.71
CA ASP A 32 2.93 6.78 2.86
C ASP A 32 1.89 7.04 3.96
N LEU A 33 2.23 6.73 5.21
CA LEU A 33 1.44 7.14 6.36
C LEU A 33 1.93 8.52 6.80
N TYR A 34 1.06 9.53 6.73
CA TYR A 34 1.47 10.93 6.88
C TYR A 34 2.27 11.16 8.18
N HIS A 35 3.52 11.59 8.03
CA HIS A 35 4.47 11.81 9.14
C HIS A 35 4.68 10.59 10.07
N SER A 36 4.38 9.37 9.63
CA SER A 36 4.49 8.14 10.42
C SER A 36 3.70 8.15 11.73
N LEU A 37 2.70 9.02 11.88
CA LEU A 37 1.98 9.16 13.14
C LEU A 37 1.08 7.94 13.37
N SER A 38 1.11 7.42 14.59
CA SER A 38 0.26 6.33 15.06
C SER A 38 -1.17 6.77 15.44
N ALA A 39 -1.49 8.05 15.24
CA ALA A 39 -2.80 8.59 15.53
C ALA A 39 -3.88 7.90 14.67
N GLU A 40 -4.99 7.53 15.30
CA GLU A 40 -6.13 6.96 14.58
C GLU A 40 -6.63 7.91 13.50
N ASN A 41 -7.00 7.36 12.35
CA ASN A 41 -7.42 8.10 11.16
C ASN A 41 -6.33 8.99 10.53
N ASN A 42 -5.05 8.78 10.88
CA ASN A 42 -3.96 9.49 10.24
C ASN A 42 -3.95 9.18 8.71
N PRO A 43 -3.89 10.19 7.82
CA PRO A 43 -4.03 9.96 6.39
C PRO A 43 -2.96 9.03 5.80
N VAL A 44 -3.39 8.13 4.91
CA VAL A 44 -2.48 7.44 3.98
C VAL A 44 -2.46 8.21 2.67
N ILE A 45 -1.28 8.67 2.27
CA ILE A 45 -1.07 9.59 1.14
C ILE A 45 -0.16 8.95 0.08
N GLY A 46 -0.11 9.57 -1.10
CA GLY A 46 1.00 9.38 -2.04
C GLY A 46 2.08 10.44 -1.83
N PHE A 47 3.34 10.02 -1.64
CA PHE A 47 4.48 10.94 -1.53
C PHE A 47 5.73 10.48 -2.30
N GLN A 48 6.56 11.44 -2.73
CA GLN A 48 7.82 11.16 -3.40
C GLN A 48 8.79 10.42 -2.48
N ASN A 49 9.52 9.41 -2.97
CA ASN A 49 10.49 8.69 -2.14
C ASN A 49 11.57 9.63 -1.59
N ASN A 50 11.56 9.89 -0.29
CA ASN A 50 12.41 10.91 0.34
C ASN A 50 13.40 10.40 1.39
N GLY A 51 13.48 9.09 1.67
CA GLY A 51 14.48 8.63 2.64
C GLY A 51 14.10 8.66 4.11
N THR A 52 12.94 9.18 4.51
CA THR A 52 12.60 9.38 5.93
C THR A 52 11.92 8.16 6.55
N ASP A 53 11.76 8.06 7.87
CA ASP A 53 11.10 6.91 8.55
C ASP A 53 9.67 6.61 8.05
N ALA A 54 9.00 7.57 7.42
CA ALA A 54 7.73 7.36 6.72
C ALA A 54 7.87 6.53 5.43
N GLN A 55 9.09 6.44 4.89
CA GLN A 55 9.44 5.96 3.55
C GLN A 55 10.81 5.26 3.45
N LEU A 56 11.61 5.08 4.49
CA LEU A 56 12.96 4.52 4.41
C LEU A 56 13.57 4.19 5.78
N VAL A 57 14.54 3.28 5.66
CA VAL A 57 15.25 2.54 6.70
C VAL A 57 16.40 3.38 7.25
N ILE A 58 16.47 3.60 8.56
CA ILE A 58 17.70 4.05 9.22
C ILE A 58 18.64 2.84 9.35
N VAL A 59 19.78 2.87 8.65
CA VAL A 59 20.91 1.99 8.96
C VAL A 59 21.77 2.68 10.02
N GLN A 60 21.35 2.57 11.27
CA GLN A 60 22.23 2.68 12.45
C GLN A 60 21.67 1.75 13.52
N SER A 61 22.27 0.56 13.59
CA SER A 61 22.18 -0.42 14.67
C SER A 61 20.77 -0.96 15.03
N VAL A 62 20.47 -2.11 14.41
CA VAL A 62 19.68 -3.27 14.89
C VAL A 62 18.14 -3.28 14.84
N VAL A 63 17.44 -2.30 14.25
CA VAL A 63 16.00 -2.51 13.92
C VAL A 63 15.62 -1.92 12.56
N CYS A 64 15.61 -2.77 11.53
CA CYS A 64 15.06 -2.44 10.21
C CYS A 64 13.52 -2.41 10.31
N ARG A 65 12.90 -1.23 10.37
CA ARG A 65 11.43 -1.12 10.27
C ARG A 65 11.01 -1.00 8.81
N LEU A 66 10.25 -1.99 8.38
CA LEU A 66 9.81 -2.21 7.00
C LEU A 66 8.61 -1.30 6.66
N GLN A 67 8.68 -0.48 5.60
CA GLN A 67 7.65 0.54 5.25
C GLN A 67 6.20 0.08 5.47
N TRP A 68 5.78 -0.94 4.72
CA TRP A 68 4.56 -1.68 4.95
C TRP A 68 4.91 -3.16 5.06
N THR A 69 4.41 -3.82 6.09
CA THR A 69 4.41 -5.27 6.20
C THR A 69 3.11 -5.76 5.59
N VAL A 70 3.24 -6.64 4.60
CA VAL A 70 2.09 -7.37 4.05
C VAL A 70 1.91 -8.64 4.86
N GLU A 71 0.80 -8.71 5.57
CA GLU A 71 0.37 -9.94 6.25
C GLU A 71 -0.58 -10.69 5.32
N VAL A 72 -0.24 -11.93 4.95
CA VAL A 72 -1.10 -12.77 4.12
C VAL A 72 -2.16 -13.42 5.00
N VAL A 73 -3.43 -13.17 4.69
CA VAL A 73 -4.59 -13.75 5.39
C VAL A 73 -5.09 -15.00 4.68
N ASP A 74 -5.32 -14.92 3.37
CA ASP A 74 -5.73 -16.04 2.53
C ASP A 74 -5.02 -15.93 1.17
N GLN A 75 -4.02 -16.79 0.98
CA GLN A 75 -3.20 -16.81 -0.22
C GLN A 75 -4.01 -17.14 -1.48
N SER A 76 -5.01 -18.01 -1.36
CA SER A 76 -5.80 -18.48 -2.50
C SER A 76 -6.74 -17.41 -3.05
N LYS A 77 -7.11 -16.45 -2.19
CA LYS A 77 -8.01 -15.33 -2.52
C LYS A 77 -7.29 -14.00 -2.70
N GLY A 78 -5.97 -13.96 -2.44
CA GLY A 78 -5.19 -12.72 -2.45
C GLY A 78 -5.59 -11.78 -1.31
N HIS A 79 -5.97 -12.32 -0.15
CA HIS A 79 -6.37 -11.50 1.00
C HIS A 79 -5.14 -11.12 1.83
N ILE A 80 -5.00 -9.84 2.11
CA ILE A 80 -3.87 -9.28 2.86
C ILE A 80 -4.31 -8.24 3.89
N LYS A 81 -3.44 -7.98 4.86
CA LYS A 81 -3.44 -6.75 5.66
C LYS A 81 -2.16 -5.98 5.38
N LEU A 82 -2.23 -4.66 5.52
CA LEU A 82 -1.08 -3.76 5.34
C LEU A 82 -0.80 -3.08 6.67
N LEU A 83 0.32 -3.41 7.32
CA LEU A 83 0.76 -2.80 8.57
C LEU A 83 1.88 -1.79 8.28
N ASN A 84 1.71 -0.52 8.62
CA ASN A 84 2.79 0.46 8.56
C ASN A 84 3.74 0.25 9.75
N ALA A 85 5.02 -0.07 9.53
CA ALA A 85 5.92 -0.37 10.64
C ALA A 85 6.41 0.85 11.42
N ALA A 86 6.34 2.06 10.83
CA ALA A 86 6.74 3.29 11.50
C ALA A 86 5.64 3.74 12.49
N GLY A 87 4.40 3.82 12.02
CA GLY A 87 3.24 4.19 12.84
C GLY A 87 2.68 3.05 13.68
N GLY A 88 2.98 1.78 13.36
CA GLY A 88 2.43 0.62 14.07
C GLY A 88 0.92 0.43 13.85
N THR A 89 0.38 1.00 12.77
CA THR A 89 -1.05 0.99 12.42
C THR A 89 -1.29 0.30 11.09
N TYR A 90 -2.45 -0.33 10.94
CA TYR A 90 -2.91 -0.92 9.69
C TYR A 90 -3.50 0.13 8.75
N ALA A 91 -3.39 -0.11 7.44
CA ALA A 91 -4.24 0.58 6.48
C ALA A 91 -5.69 0.17 6.72
N ARG A 92 -6.60 1.13 6.66
CA ARG A 92 -8.04 0.96 6.86
C ARG A 92 -8.80 1.92 5.96
N ALA A 93 -9.95 1.49 5.46
CA ALA A 93 -10.95 2.30 4.79
C ALA A 93 -12.21 2.35 5.68
N PRO A 94 -12.34 3.33 6.60
CA PRO A 94 -13.47 3.37 7.53
C PRO A 94 -14.84 3.52 6.84
N ASP A 95 -14.88 4.19 5.69
CA ASP A 95 -16.09 4.39 4.89
C ASP A 95 -15.93 3.71 3.53
N HIS A 96 -16.62 2.60 3.31
CA HIS A 96 -16.63 1.87 2.04
C HIS A 96 -17.55 2.56 1.02
N ILE A 97 -17.16 3.75 0.57
CA ILE A 97 -17.89 4.55 -0.43
C ILE A 97 -16.92 5.17 -1.42
N ILE A 98 -17.39 5.55 -2.62
CA ILE A 98 -16.57 6.33 -3.56
C ILE A 98 -16.16 7.66 -2.92
N GLY A 99 -14.87 7.98 -2.98
CA GLY A 99 -14.26 9.11 -2.29
C GLY A 99 -13.92 8.86 -0.82
N GLY A 100 -14.30 7.69 -0.29
CA GLY A 100 -13.91 7.21 1.04
C GLY A 100 -12.39 7.20 1.19
N ARG A 101 -11.90 7.54 2.38
CA ARG A 101 -10.48 7.77 2.64
C ARG A 101 -9.79 6.49 3.11
N VAL A 102 -8.52 6.32 2.72
CA VAL A 102 -7.63 5.33 3.36
C VAL A 102 -6.81 6.02 4.44
N VAL A 103 -6.74 5.39 5.61
CA VAL A 103 -6.10 5.92 6.82
C VAL A 103 -5.29 4.84 7.56
N GLY A 104 -4.41 5.27 8.46
CA GLY A 104 -3.82 4.43 9.50
C GLY A 104 -4.80 4.22 10.65
N SER A 105 -4.90 2.99 11.13
CA SER A 105 -5.76 2.58 12.24
C SER A 105 -5.14 1.48 13.09
N LEU A 106 -5.46 1.44 14.38
CA LEU A 106 -5.16 0.26 15.21
C LEU A 106 -6.09 -0.93 14.89
N ILE A 107 -7.21 -0.67 14.21
CA ILE A 107 -8.13 -1.70 13.73
C ILE A 107 -7.61 -2.19 12.37
N SER A 108 -7.27 -3.47 12.30
CA SER A 108 -6.83 -4.08 11.04
C SER A 108 -7.99 -4.32 10.09
N GLU A 109 -7.80 -4.04 8.81
CA GLU A 109 -8.73 -4.38 7.73
C GLU A 109 -8.08 -5.33 6.73
N THR A 110 -8.88 -6.25 6.18
CA THR A 110 -8.39 -7.19 5.16
C THR A 110 -8.80 -6.68 3.79
N PHE A 111 -7.83 -6.54 2.90
CA PHE A 111 -8.02 -6.15 1.52
C PHE A 111 -7.81 -7.35 0.59
N ARG A 112 -8.39 -7.28 -0.60
CA ARG A 112 -8.07 -8.17 -1.70
C ARG A 112 -7.07 -7.50 -2.61
N VAL A 113 -6.08 -8.27 -3.07
CA VAL A 113 -5.20 -7.87 -4.16
C VAL A 113 -5.38 -8.75 -5.37
N SER A 114 -5.25 -8.11 -6.53
CA SER A 114 -5.29 -8.78 -7.83
C SER A 114 -4.16 -8.27 -8.70
N GLU A 115 -3.45 -9.18 -9.37
CA GLU A 115 -2.22 -8.86 -10.10
C GLU A 115 -2.31 -9.31 -11.55
N SER A 116 -1.70 -8.52 -12.44
CA SER A 116 -1.47 -8.88 -13.84
C SER A 116 -0.28 -8.08 -14.40
N GLY A 117 0.79 -8.78 -14.81
CA GLY A 117 1.94 -8.17 -15.47
C GLY A 117 2.74 -7.21 -14.59
N GLY A 118 2.90 -7.53 -13.30
CA GLY A 118 3.60 -6.74 -12.29
C GLY A 118 2.78 -5.59 -11.70
N LYS A 119 1.50 -5.45 -12.10
CA LYS A 119 0.59 -4.39 -11.64
C LYS A 119 -0.46 -4.96 -10.70
N VAL A 120 -0.56 -4.40 -9.51
CA VAL A 120 -1.45 -4.83 -8.44
C VAL A 120 -2.57 -3.82 -8.25
N GLN A 121 -3.82 -4.28 -8.21
CA GLN A 121 -4.96 -3.49 -7.73
C GLN A 121 -5.33 -3.96 -6.32
N ILE A 122 -5.48 -3.03 -5.40
CA ILE A 122 -5.88 -3.27 -3.99
C ILE A 122 -7.34 -2.84 -3.86
N THR A 123 -8.21 -3.73 -3.37
CA THR A 123 -9.65 -3.47 -3.21
C THR A 123 -10.16 -3.88 -1.84
N VAL A 124 -11.19 -3.19 -1.37
CA VAL A 124 -12.02 -3.67 -0.25
C VAL A 124 -12.73 -4.96 -0.68
N ILE A 125 -12.86 -5.97 0.21
CA ILE A 125 -13.30 -7.33 -0.16
C ILE A 125 -14.76 -7.37 -0.63
N ASP A 126 -15.68 -6.73 0.10
CA ASP A 126 -17.12 -6.91 -0.12
C ASP A 126 -17.68 -5.92 -1.15
N GLU A 127 -17.24 -4.67 -1.13
CA GLU A 127 -17.72 -3.61 -2.03
C GLU A 127 -16.90 -3.50 -3.31
N GLY A 128 -15.68 -4.06 -3.32
CA GLY A 128 -14.80 -4.06 -4.49
C GLY A 128 -14.19 -2.70 -4.84
N TYR A 129 -14.39 -1.66 -4.03
CA TYR A 129 -13.79 -0.34 -4.29
C TYR A 129 -12.26 -0.41 -4.24
N ALA A 130 -11.62 0.22 -5.23
CA ALA A 130 -10.18 0.18 -5.41
C ALA A 130 -9.49 1.39 -4.77
N PHE A 131 -8.29 1.16 -4.25
CA PHE A 131 -7.39 2.22 -3.84
C PHE A 131 -6.99 3.05 -5.06
N ASN A 132 -7.14 4.36 -4.95
CA ASN A 132 -6.92 5.29 -6.05
C ASN A 132 -6.13 6.51 -5.59
N LEU A 133 -5.24 6.96 -6.48
CA LEU A 133 -4.43 8.15 -6.29
C LEU A 133 -4.45 8.99 -7.58
N ASP A 134 -5.38 9.94 -7.67
CA ASP A 134 -5.71 10.66 -8.91
C ASP A 134 -4.62 11.60 -9.43
N SER A 135 -3.68 12.04 -8.58
CA SER A 135 -2.41 12.67 -8.94
C SER A 135 -1.70 13.12 -7.67
N THR A 136 -0.38 13.24 -7.70
CA THR A 136 0.39 13.93 -6.66
C THR A 136 1.22 15.01 -7.34
N ALA A 137 0.97 16.28 -7.03
CA ALA A 137 2.03 17.27 -7.16
C ALA A 137 3.03 16.96 -6.05
N ASN A 138 4.32 16.86 -6.38
CA ASN A 138 5.39 16.41 -5.47
C ASN A 138 5.45 17.15 -4.12
N GLU A 139 4.77 18.30 -4.00
CA GLU A 139 4.74 19.17 -2.81
C GLU A 139 3.40 19.19 -2.06
N THR A 140 2.31 18.69 -2.66
CA THR A 140 0.98 18.64 -2.02
C THR A 140 0.50 17.18 -1.98
N PRO A 141 0.85 16.41 -0.93
CA PRO A 141 0.41 15.03 -0.81
C PRO A 141 -1.10 14.90 -0.94
N LYS A 142 -1.53 13.94 -1.74
CA LYS A 142 -2.94 13.57 -1.85
C LYS A 142 -3.17 12.27 -1.09
N GLN A 143 -4.27 12.26 -0.34
CA GLN A 143 -4.74 11.08 0.35
C GLN A 143 -5.22 10.05 -0.66
N VAL A 144 -4.95 8.77 -0.39
CA VAL A 144 -5.51 7.66 -1.14
C VAL A 144 -7.01 7.58 -0.83
N THR A 145 -7.81 7.49 -1.88
CA THR A 145 -9.26 7.36 -1.78
C THR A 145 -9.75 6.10 -2.46
N LEU A 146 -11.01 5.74 -2.19
CA LEU A 146 -11.70 4.65 -2.84
C LEU A 146 -12.42 5.14 -4.10
N THR A 147 -12.44 4.30 -5.14
CA THR A 147 -13.21 4.55 -6.36
C THR A 147 -13.67 3.23 -7.00
N ASN A 148 -14.45 3.31 -8.07
CA ASN A 148 -14.84 2.13 -8.84
C ASN A 148 -13.60 1.46 -9.46
N PRO A 149 -13.46 0.13 -9.35
CA PRO A 149 -12.30 -0.58 -9.85
C PRO A 149 -12.23 -0.50 -11.38
N ASP A 150 -11.10 -0.04 -11.88
CA ASP A 150 -10.76 0.08 -13.29
C ASP A 150 -9.28 -0.26 -13.48
N ARG A 151 -9.01 -1.48 -13.97
CA ARG A 151 -7.64 -1.98 -14.16
C ARG A 151 -6.91 -1.34 -15.34
N ALA A 152 -7.56 -0.49 -16.12
CA ALA A 152 -6.89 0.32 -17.13
C ALA A 152 -6.32 1.63 -16.54
N LYS A 153 -6.76 2.05 -15.35
CA LYS A 153 -6.31 3.29 -14.72
C LYS A 153 -5.05 3.07 -13.89
N ASN A 154 -3.94 3.64 -14.35
CA ASN A 154 -2.67 3.59 -13.61
C ASN A 154 -2.75 4.23 -12.20
N SER A 155 -3.70 5.14 -11.94
CA SER A 155 -3.95 5.71 -10.61
C SER A 155 -4.44 4.67 -9.59
N GLN A 156 -4.93 3.52 -10.04
CA GLN A 156 -5.41 2.42 -9.21
C GLN A 156 -4.48 1.21 -9.19
N LEU A 157 -3.35 1.31 -9.91
CA LEU A 157 -2.39 0.22 -10.03
C LEU A 157 -1.15 0.55 -9.22
N TRP A 158 -0.64 -0.48 -8.57
CA TRP A 158 0.46 -0.39 -7.61
C TRP A 158 1.51 -1.44 -7.96
N SER A 159 2.78 -1.10 -7.75
CA SER A 159 3.88 -2.07 -7.76
C SER A 159 4.35 -2.25 -6.33
N PHE A 160 4.45 -3.52 -5.91
CA PHE A 160 5.02 -3.87 -4.63
C PHE A 160 6.52 -4.13 -4.89
N GLN A 161 7.39 -3.49 -4.12
CA GLN A 161 8.83 -3.56 -4.31
C GLN A 161 9.44 -4.03 -3.00
N LYS A 162 10.10 -5.19 -3.01
CA LYS A 162 10.73 -5.71 -1.80
C LYS A 162 11.87 -4.78 -1.36
N VAL A 163 11.95 -4.55 -0.04
CA VAL A 163 13.10 -3.91 0.64
C VAL A 163 13.95 -4.93 1.38
#